data_AF-A0A7R6V5X7-F1
#
_entry.id   AF-A0A7R6V5X7-F1
#
_cell.length_a   1.000
_cell.length_b   1.000
_cell.length_c   1.000
_cell.angle_alpha   90.00
_cell.angle_beta   90.00
_cell.angle_gamma   90.00
#
_symmetry.space_group_name_H-M   'P 1'
#
loop_
_entity.id
_entity.type
_entity.pdbx_description
1 polymer ?
#
loop_
_entity_poly.entity_id
_entity_poly.type
_entity_poly.pdbx_seq_one_letter_code
_entity_poly.pdbx_strand_id
1 'polypeptide(L)'
;MSYTFNKAPKDRDLLKKIRSSIVKDIRRNGLTMEDFAHEIGLSEGTLENKLKPASPYDLTLTEFIHIMDITAAYSPLEYIAKRYGYTLCKPETNPQKSDDPVIAVTLQAFSLEEVQGSLAKTIKEAIADGVLDEAEKSQINDIAHQLRKLAAELQESLK
;
A
#
# COMPACT_ATOMS: atom_id res chain seq x y z
N MET A 1 -28.42 -22.93 21.63
CA MET A 1 -27.15 -22.95 20.86
C MET A 1 -26.27 -21.82 21.38
N SER A 2 -25.07 -22.12 21.87
CA SER A 2 -24.15 -21.07 22.36
C SER A 2 -23.48 -20.38 21.18
N TYR A 3 -23.75 -19.09 20.99
CA TYR A 3 -23.20 -18.25 19.90
C TYR A 3 -21.67 -18.08 19.97
N THR A 4 -21.01 -18.57 21.02
CA THR A 4 -19.57 -18.42 21.29
C THR A 4 -18.66 -19.15 20.29
N PHE A 5 -19.19 -20.03 19.43
CA PHE A 5 -18.40 -20.86 18.51
C PHE A 5 -18.36 -20.36 17.04
N ASN A 6 -19.02 -19.25 16.71
CA ASN A 6 -19.03 -18.70 15.34
C ASN A 6 -17.91 -17.68 15.06
N LYS A 7 -16.98 -17.47 16.00
CA LYS A 7 -15.91 -16.50 15.82
C LYS A 7 -14.89 -17.02 14.80
N ALA A 8 -14.66 -16.25 13.74
CA ALA A 8 -13.62 -16.55 12.77
C ALA A 8 -12.24 -16.58 13.45
N PRO A 9 -11.34 -17.50 13.05
CA PRO A 9 -9.98 -17.50 13.56
C PRO A 9 -9.26 -16.22 13.14
N LYS A 10 -8.33 -15.76 13.99
CA LYS A 10 -7.51 -14.60 13.66
C LYS A 10 -6.65 -14.87 12.43
N ASP A 11 -6.60 -13.88 11.54
CA ASP A 11 -5.76 -13.94 10.36
C ASP A 11 -4.28 -13.78 10.74
N ARG A 12 -3.49 -14.83 10.48
CA ARG A 12 -2.07 -14.87 10.86
C ARG A 12 -1.21 -13.89 10.05
N ASP A 13 -1.53 -13.68 8.78
CA ASP A 13 -0.76 -12.81 7.89
C ASP A 13 -1.04 -11.34 8.20
N LEU A 14 -2.30 -11.01 8.50
CA LEU A 14 -2.67 -9.68 8.99
C LEU A 14 -1.94 -9.36 10.29
N LEU A 15 -1.99 -10.27 11.28
CA LEU A 15 -1.29 -10.09 12.56
C LEU A 15 0.23 -9.96 12.37
N LYS A 16 0.82 -10.74 11.45
CA LYS A 16 2.25 -10.64 11.12
C LYS A 16 2.61 -9.28 10.55
N LYS A 17 1.77 -8.72 9.67
CA LYS A 17 1.95 -7.37 9.12
C LYS A 17 1.86 -6.31 10.20
N ILE A 18 0.84 -6.37 11.06
CA ILE A 18 0.67 -5.43 12.19
C ILE A 18 1.90 -5.50 13.11
N ARG A 19 2.31 -6.70 13.55
CA ARG A 19 3.48 -6.87 14.41
C ARG A 19 4.75 -6.34 13.75
N SER A 20 4.92 -6.57 12.45
CA SER A 20 6.07 -6.05 11.69
C SER A 20 6.09 -4.52 11.67
N SER A 21 4.94 -3.86 11.49
CA SER A 21 4.83 -2.40 11.56
C SER A 21 5.27 -1.86 12.92
N ILE A 22 4.76 -2.46 14.01
CA ILE A 22 5.10 -2.07 15.40
C ILE A 22 6.60 -2.23 15.65
N VAL A 23 7.17 -3.41 15.34
CA VAL A 23 8.60 -3.68 15.59
C VAL A 23 9.50 -2.75 14.78
N LYS A 24 9.12 -2.40 13.54
CA LYS A 24 9.88 -1.43 12.74
C LYS A 24 9.85 -0.04 13.34
N ASP A 25 8.70 0.40 13.83
CA ASP A 25 8.55 1.71 14.46
C ASP A 25 9.34 1.81 15.77
N ILE A 26 9.23 0.80 16.64
CA ILE A 26 10.02 0.65 17.87
C ILE A 26 11.52 0.80 17.57
N ARG A 27 12.02 0.07 16.55
CA ARG A 27 13.44 0.14 16.14
C ARG A 27 13.82 1.51 15.57
N ARG A 28 12.93 2.14 14.79
CA ARG A 28 13.15 3.44 14.17
C ARG A 28 13.27 4.55 15.21
N ASN A 29 12.46 4.47 16.27
CA ASN A 29 12.33 5.52 17.27
C ASN A 29 13.12 5.22 18.56
N GLY A 30 13.77 4.06 18.67
CA GLY A 30 14.51 3.66 19.86
C GLY A 30 13.63 3.40 21.09
N LEU A 31 12.38 2.99 20.86
CA LEU A 31 11.38 2.73 21.89
C LEU A 31 11.47 1.28 22.39
N THR A 32 10.74 0.98 23.46
CA THR A 32 10.44 -0.39 23.89
C THR A 32 9.03 -0.83 23.44
N MET A 33 8.72 -2.12 23.60
CA MET A 33 7.34 -2.60 23.38
C MET A 33 6.37 -2.02 24.41
N GLU A 34 6.83 -1.80 25.64
CA GLU A 34 6.04 -1.17 26.69
C GLU A 34 5.69 0.28 26.34
N ASP A 35 6.66 1.07 25.85
CA ASP A 35 6.42 2.44 25.41
C ASP A 35 5.35 2.50 24.31
N PHE A 36 5.50 1.66 23.29
CA PHE A 36 4.53 1.59 22.19
C PHE A 36 3.14 1.15 22.67
N ALA A 37 3.08 0.17 23.58
CA ALA A 37 1.80 -0.28 24.15
C ALA A 37 1.11 0.85 24.90
N HIS A 38 1.85 1.63 25.71
CA HIS A 38 1.31 2.78 26.42
C HIS A 38 0.81 3.87 25.48
N GLU A 39 1.49 4.11 24.35
CA GLU A 39 1.08 5.09 23.34
C GLU A 39 -0.31 4.76 22.74
N ILE A 40 -0.61 3.47 22.57
CA ILE A 40 -1.94 3.01 22.13
C ILE A 40 -2.92 2.74 23.28
N GLY A 41 -2.58 3.11 24.52
CA GLY A 41 -3.44 2.98 25.70
C GLY A 41 -3.56 1.56 26.25
N LEU A 42 -2.56 0.70 26.03
CA LEU A 42 -2.52 -0.69 26.47
C LEU A 42 -1.29 -0.97 27.36
N SER A 43 -1.33 -2.07 28.10
CA SER A 43 -0.11 -2.66 28.65
C SER A 43 0.57 -3.58 27.63
N GLU A 44 1.89 -3.76 27.76
CA GLU A 44 2.67 -4.67 26.89
C GLU A 44 2.03 -6.06 26.80
N GLY A 45 1.74 -6.69 27.94
CA GLY A 45 1.13 -8.03 27.96
C GLY A 45 -0.26 -8.09 27.31
N THR A 46 -1.02 -6.99 27.34
CA THR A 46 -2.32 -6.93 26.64
C THR A 46 -2.11 -6.85 25.13
N LEU A 47 -1.19 -6.01 24.67
CA LEU A 47 -0.84 -5.90 23.26
C LEU A 47 -0.30 -7.23 22.71
N GLU A 48 0.62 -7.87 23.43
CA GLU A 48 1.18 -9.17 23.03
C GLU A 48 0.10 -10.24 22.90
N ASN A 49 -0.81 -10.32 23.88
CA ASN A 49 -1.93 -11.24 23.83
C ASN A 49 -2.86 -10.92 22.66
N LYS A 50 -3.14 -9.65 22.35
CA LYS A 50 -3.97 -9.29 21.20
C LYS A 50 -3.32 -9.67 19.88
N LEU A 51 -2.00 -9.51 19.77
CA LEU A 51 -1.20 -9.89 18.60
C LEU A 51 -0.95 -11.40 18.46
N LYS A 52 -1.29 -12.22 19.48
CA LYS A 52 -1.11 -13.67 19.44
C LYS A 52 -2.29 -14.34 18.73
N PRO A 53 -2.06 -15.16 17.67
CA PRO A 53 -3.14 -15.82 16.94
C PRO A 53 -4.01 -16.75 17.79
N ALA A 54 -3.41 -17.40 18.79
CA ALA A 54 -4.09 -18.35 19.68
C ALA A 54 -4.83 -17.69 20.86
N SER A 55 -4.66 -16.39 21.06
CA SER A 55 -5.30 -15.66 22.16
C SER A 55 -6.74 -15.29 21.81
N PRO A 56 -7.66 -15.32 22.79
CA PRO A 56 -9.07 -14.96 22.57
C PRO A 56 -9.29 -13.44 22.40
N TYR A 57 -8.33 -12.60 22.82
CA TYR A 57 -8.45 -11.14 22.83
C TYR A 57 -8.11 -10.56 21.46
N ASP A 58 -9.01 -9.80 20.84
CA ASP A 58 -8.75 -9.18 19.53
C ASP A 58 -8.21 -7.76 19.67
N LEU A 59 -7.51 -7.32 18.62
CA LEU A 59 -7.36 -5.89 18.37
C LEU A 59 -8.72 -5.33 17.99
N THR A 60 -9.13 -4.27 18.68
CA THR A 60 -10.28 -3.46 18.29
C THR A 60 -9.94 -2.66 17.03
N LEU A 61 -10.97 -2.19 16.31
CA LEU A 61 -10.76 -1.32 15.15
C LEU A 61 -10.04 -0.02 15.54
N THR A 62 -10.37 0.55 16.69
CA THR A 62 -9.72 1.77 17.20
C THR A 62 -8.24 1.55 17.47
N GLU A 63 -7.86 0.44 18.09
CA GLU A 63 -6.44 0.09 18.31
C GLU A 63 -5.72 -0.12 16.98
N PHE A 64 -6.35 -0.80 16.03
CA PHE A 64 -5.78 -1.01 14.70
C PHE A 64 -5.53 0.31 13.96
N ILE A 65 -6.48 1.24 13.99
CA ILE A 65 -6.32 2.58 13.40
C ILE A 65 -5.20 3.34 14.10
N HIS A 66 -5.18 3.36 15.44
CA HIS A 66 -4.15 4.07 16.20
C HIS A 66 -2.75 3.52 15.92
N ILE A 67 -2.59 2.18 15.81
CA ILE A 67 -1.33 1.55 15.39
C ILE A 67 -0.90 2.05 14.00
N MET A 68 -1.83 2.18 13.05
CA MET A 68 -1.49 2.68 11.71
C MET A 68 -1.11 4.16 11.75
N ASP A 69 -1.77 4.98 12.58
CA ASP A 69 -1.48 6.41 12.71
C ASP A 69 -0.07 6.65 13.28
N ILE A 70 0.33 5.90 14.32
CA ILE A 70 1.67 6.01 14.93
C ILE A 70 2.74 5.48 13.96
N THR A 71 2.54 4.26 13.44
CA THR A 71 3.57 3.60 12.64
C THR A 71 3.69 4.17 11.22
N ALA A 72 2.68 4.91 10.76
CA ALA A 72 2.47 5.34 9.38
C ALA A 72 2.55 4.18 8.36
N ALA A 73 2.27 2.95 8.80
CA ALA A 73 2.45 1.74 8.01
C ALA A 73 1.10 1.15 7.56
N TYR A 74 0.74 1.42 6.31
CA TYR A 74 -0.56 1.02 5.74
C TYR A 74 -0.60 -0.39 5.12
N SER A 75 0.50 -1.15 5.18
CA SER A 75 0.56 -2.52 4.63
C SER A 75 -0.49 -3.50 5.21
N PRO A 76 -0.93 -3.40 6.48
CA PRO A 76 -2.05 -4.19 6.98
C PRO A 76 -3.39 -3.81 6.32
N LEU A 77 -3.62 -2.53 6.05
CA LEU A 77 -4.83 -2.05 5.38
C LEU A 77 -4.88 -2.51 3.92
N GLU A 78 -3.75 -2.41 3.21
CA GLU A 78 -3.61 -2.94 1.85
C GLU A 78 -3.89 -4.45 1.79
N TYR A 79 -3.46 -5.20 2.80
CA TYR A 79 -3.74 -6.63 2.89
C TYR A 79 -5.24 -6.91 3.01
N ILE A 80 -5.94 -6.15 3.88
CA ILE A 80 -7.38 -6.27 4.03
C ILE A 80 -8.08 -5.95 2.70
N ALA A 81 -7.71 -4.85 2.04
CA ALA A 81 -8.28 -4.47 0.76
C ALA A 81 -8.11 -5.56 -0.31
N LYS A 82 -6.86 -6.04 -0.50
CA LYS A 82 -6.53 -7.09 -1.48
C LYS A 82 -7.29 -8.39 -1.22
N ARG A 83 -7.50 -8.77 0.04
CA ARG A 83 -8.25 -9.98 0.41
C ARG A 83 -9.68 -9.98 -0.16
N TYR A 84 -10.28 -8.81 -0.30
CA TYR A 84 -11.64 -8.63 -0.81
C TYR A 84 -11.67 -8.12 -2.26
N GLY A 85 -10.53 -8.11 -2.96
CA GLY A 85 -10.45 -7.64 -4.34
C GLY A 85 -10.52 -6.11 -4.50
N TYR A 86 -10.32 -5.36 -3.42
CA TYR A 86 -10.23 -3.89 -3.48
C TYR A 86 -8.79 -3.43 -3.64
N THR A 87 -8.62 -2.37 -4.42
CA THR A 87 -7.39 -1.59 -4.52
C THR A 87 -7.58 -0.28 -3.77
N LEU A 88 -6.65 0.07 -2.89
CA LEU A 88 -6.68 1.35 -2.18
C LEU A 88 -6.06 2.43 -3.05
N CYS A 89 -6.88 3.40 -3.45
CA CYS A 89 -6.40 4.63 -4.06
C CYS A 89 -6.26 5.67 -2.96
N LYS A 90 -5.02 6.11 -2.68
CA LYS A 90 -4.83 7.31 -1.89
C LYS A 90 -5.31 8.48 -2.76
N PRO A 91 -6.32 9.25 -2.36
CA PRO A 91 -6.70 10.44 -3.12
C PRO A 91 -5.44 11.30 -3.21
N GLU A 92 -5.03 11.63 -4.43
CA GLU A 92 -3.84 12.43 -4.64
C GLU A 92 -4.01 13.72 -3.82
N THR A 93 -3.17 13.91 -2.82
CA THR A 93 -2.86 15.26 -2.36
C THR A 93 -2.23 15.93 -3.56
N ASN A 94 -3.07 16.57 -4.37
CA ASN A 94 -2.79 17.42 -5.52
C ASN A 94 -1.37 17.20 -6.06
N PRO A 95 -1.16 16.44 -7.16
CA PRO A 95 0.16 16.43 -7.78
C PRO A 95 0.46 17.89 -8.05
N GLN A 96 1.57 18.38 -7.48
CA GLN A 96 2.05 19.71 -7.81
C GLN A 96 2.00 19.80 -9.33
N LYS A 97 1.26 20.78 -9.85
CA LYS A 97 1.23 21.11 -11.27
C LYS A 97 2.69 21.20 -11.72
N SER A 98 3.19 20.16 -12.35
CA SER A 98 4.39 20.25 -13.16
C SER A 98 3.97 21.03 -14.39
N ASP A 99 4.63 22.16 -14.65
CA ASP A 99 4.38 22.97 -15.85
C ASP A 99 4.76 22.25 -17.16
N ASP A 100 5.25 21.01 -17.07
CA ASP A 100 5.55 20.17 -18.23
C ASP A 100 4.33 19.31 -18.62
N PRO A 101 3.70 19.57 -19.78
CA PRO A 101 2.51 18.86 -20.24
C PRO A 101 2.78 17.37 -20.49
N VAL A 102 4.04 16.96 -20.70
CA VAL A 102 4.41 15.55 -20.89
C VAL A 102 4.25 14.76 -19.59
N ILE A 103 4.62 15.36 -18.45
CA ILE A 103 4.51 14.77 -17.11
C ILE A 103 3.03 14.63 -16.69
N ALA A 104 2.22 15.64 -17.02
CA ALA A 104 0.79 15.62 -16.74
C ALA A 104 0.04 14.53 -17.53
N VAL A 105 0.37 14.34 -18.81
CA VAL A 105 -0.23 13.30 -19.66
C VAL A 105 0.24 11.91 -19.26
N THR A 106 1.50 11.76 -18.87
CA THR A 106 2.01 10.47 -18.37
C THR A 106 1.32 10.09 -17.06
N LEU A 107 1.24 10.99 -16.07
CA LEU A 107 0.54 10.73 -14.81
C LEU A 107 -0.93 10.32 -15.03
N GLN A 108 -1.64 10.99 -15.94
CA GLN A 108 -3.02 10.63 -16.28
C GLN A 108 -3.14 9.29 -17.02
N ALA A 109 -2.20 8.96 -17.89
CA ALA A 109 -2.17 7.65 -18.56
C ALA A 109 -1.82 6.50 -17.57
N PHE A 110 -1.03 6.78 -16.52
CA PHE A 110 -0.67 5.81 -15.48
C PHE A 110 -1.76 5.61 -14.41
N SER A 111 -2.76 6.50 -14.32
CA SER A 111 -3.97 6.26 -13.51
C SER A 111 -4.87 5.16 -14.09
N LEU A 112 -4.60 4.71 -15.32
CA LEU A 112 -5.20 3.52 -15.92
C LEU A 112 -4.33 2.31 -15.53
N GLU A 113 -4.37 1.98 -14.24
CA GLU A 113 -3.65 0.85 -13.64
C GLU A 113 -4.19 -0.49 -14.14
N GLU A 114 -3.74 -0.92 -15.32
CA GLU A 114 -3.77 -2.35 -15.70
C GLU A 114 -2.67 -2.74 -16.70
N VAL A 115 -1.97 -1.80 -17.33
CA VAL A 115 -0.93 -2.13 -18.31
C VAL A 115 0.47 -2.05 -17.69
N GLN A 116 0.94 -3.24 -17.29
CA GLN A 116 2.34 -3.62 -17.02
C GLN A 116 3.08 -2.89 -15.88
N GLY A 117 3.13 -3.54 -14.71
CA GLY A 117 3.84 -3.06 -13.52
C GLY A 117 5.38 -2.97 -13.63
N SER A 118 6.01 -3.52 -14.68
CA SER A 118 7.43 -3.24 -14.97
C SER A 118 7.62 -1.83 -15.52
N LEU A 119 6.60 -1.35 -16.23
CA LEU A 119 6.62 -0.14 -17.04
C LEU A 119 6.41 1.12 -16.20
N ALA A 120 5.37 1.08 -15.36
CA ALA A 120 5.13 2.12 -14.35
C ALA A 120 6.29 2.25 -13.36
N LYS A 121 7.04 1.16 -13.11
CA LYS A 121 8.21 1.17 -12.22
C LYS A 121 9.38 1.91 -12.84
N THR A 122 9.80 1.55 -14.06
CA THR A 122 10.91 2.22 -14.74
C THR A 122 10.65 3.71 -14.96
N ILE A 123 9.40 4.08 -15.27
CA ILE A 123 9.04 5.47 -15.53
C ILE A 123 8.90 6.28 -14.21
N LYS A 124 8.39 5.67 -13.13
CA LYS A 124 8.40 6.32 -11.81
C LYS A 124 9.82 6.52 -11.29
N GLU A 125 10.72 5.57 -11.55
CA GLU A 125 12.13 5.68 -11.18
C GLU A 125 12.81 6.81 -11.98
N ALA A 126 12.57 6.91 -13.30
CA ALA A 126 13.10 8.00 -14.13
C ALA A 126 12.54 9.39 -13.77
N ILE A 127 11.26 9.47 -13.36
CA ILE A 127 10.63 10.75 -12.97
C ILE A 127 11.09 11.19 -11.57
N ALA A 128 11.47 10.27 -10.68
CA ALA A 128 11.87 10.60 -9.30
C ALA A 128 13.14 11.46 -9.23
N ASP A 129 14.03 11.35 -10.22
CA ASP A 129 15.30 12.10 -10.26
C ASP A 129 15.17 13.51 -10.88
N GLY A 130 13.97 13.88 -11.33
CA GLY A 130 13.63 15.24 -11.76
C GLY A 130 14.29 15.72 -13.07
N VAL A 131 15.06 14.86 -13.74
CA VAL A 131 15.71 15.13 -15.04
C VAL A 131 15.59 13.88 -15.90
N LEU A 132 14.80 13.96 -16.97
CA LEU A 132 14.71 12.89 -17.98
C LEU A 132 15.89 13.00 -18.95
N ASP A 133 16.77 12.00 -18.93
CA ASP A 133 17.87 11.91 -19.89
C ASP A 133 17.40 11.42 -21.28
N GLU A 134 18.26 11.54 -22.30
CA GLU A 134 17.91 11.15 -23.67
C GLU A 134 17.67 9.64 -23.84
N ALA A 135 18.28 8.81 -22.99
CA ALA A 135 18.07 7.36 -23.01
C ALA A 135 16.70 7.00 -22.41
N GLU A 136 16.31 7.67 -21.32
CA GLU A 136 15.00 7.53 -20.67
C GLU A 136 13.88 8.03 -21.58
N LYS A 137 14.07 9.15 -22.29
CA LYS A 137 13.13 9.61 -23.31
C LYS A 137 12.94 8.60 -24.42
N SER A 138 14.03 7.98 -24.91
CA SER A 138 13.95 6.94 -25.93
C SER A 138 13.17 5.72 -25.43
N GLN A 139 13.45 5.27 -24.20
CA GLN A 139 12.75 4.13 -23.61
C GLN A 139 11.26 4.41 -23.42
N ILE A 140 10.91 5.57 -22.87
CA ILE A 140 9.51 6.01 -22.71
C ILE A 140 8.80 6.08 -24.06
N ASN A 141 9.48 6.53 -25.12
CA ASN A 141 8.90 6.65 -26.45
C ASN A 141 8.67 5.28 -27.11
N ASP A 142 9.63 4.35 -27.00
CA ASP A 142 9.48 2.97 -27.49
C ASP A 142 8.31 2.26 -26.81
N ILE A 143 8.20 2.46 -25.51
CA ILE A 143 7.10 2.00 -24.67
C ILE A 143 5.77 2.60 -25.12
N ALA A 144 5.72 3.92 -25.34
CA ALA A 144 4.51 4.61 -25.76
C ALA A 144 4.05 4.14 -27.14
N HIS A 145 4.99 3.81 -28.02
CA HIS A 145 4.70 3.18 -29.30
C HIS A 145 4.11 1.77 -29.16
N GLN A 146 4.63 0.95 -28.26
CA GLN A 146 4.08 -0.38 -27.97
C GLN A 146 2.66 -0.30 -27.40
N LEU A 147 2.40 0.65 -26.49
CA LEU A 147 1.08 0.91 -25.93
C LEU A 147 0.07 1.34 -26.99
N ARG A 148 0.45 2.25 -27.91
CA ARG A 148 -0.41 2.66 -29.02
C ARG A 148 -0.75 1.49 -29.93
N LYS A 149 0.21 0.59 -30.18
CA LYS A 149 -0.01 -0.59 -31.01
C LYS A 149 -0.99 -1.57 -30.35
N LEU A 150 -0.80 -1.87 -29.07
CA LEU A 150 -1.72 -2.70 -28.27
C LEU A 150 -3.13 -2.10 -28.19
N ALA A 151 -3.24 -0.78 -28.00
CA ALA A 151 -4.53 -0.09 -27.98
C ALA A 151 -5.24 -0.15 -29.35
N ALA A 152 -4.49 -0.05 -30.46
CA ALA A 152 -5.03 -0.20 -31.79
C ALA A 152 -5.50 -1.65 -32.07
N GLU A 153 -4.72 -2.65 -31.66
CA GLU A 153 -5.09 -4.07 -31.77
C GLU A 153 -6.35 -4.40 -30.93
N LEU A 154 -6.47 -3.81 -29.73
CA LEU A 154 -7.68 -3.93 -28.90
C LEU A 154 -8.88 -3.27 -29.59
N GLN A 155 -8.72 -2.08 -30.16
CA GLN A 155 -9.79 -1.36 -30.85
C GLN A 155 -10.24 -2.08 -32.13
N GLU A 156 -9.33 -2.79 -32.80
CA GLU A 156 -9.63 -3.59 -33.98
C GLU A 156 -10.33 -4.91 -33.62
N SER A 157 -9.99 -5.52 -32.49
CA SER A 157 -10.65 -6.74 -31.98
C SER A 157 -12.03 -6.50 -31.34
N LEU A 158 -12.39 -5.24 -31.08
CA LEU A 158 -13.72 -4.84 -30.60
C LEU A 158 -14.70 -4.45 -31.72
N LYS A 159 -14.29 -4.56 -32.99
CA LYS A 159 -15.17 -4.43 -34.18
C LYS A 159 -15.62 -5.79 -34.68
#